data_AF-A0A2G6TLA7-F1
#
_entry.id   AF-A0A2G6TLA7-F1
#
_cell.length_a   1.000
_cell.length_b   1.000
_cell.length_c   1.000
_cell.angle_alpha   90.00
_cell.angle_beta   90.00
_cell.angle_gamma   90.00
#
_symmetry.space_group_name_H-M   'P 1'
#
loop_
_entity.id
_entity.type
_entity.pdbx_description
1 polymer ?
#
loop_
_entity_poly.entity_id
_entity_poly.type
_entity_poly.pdbx_seq_one_letter_code
_entity_poly.pdbx_strand_id
1 'polypeptide(L)'
;MEDAILKVEKNIWESFEGENRIGLLTGLSGMAFFYSKMYSVYKLDDYLVKLTTIIEKVNNILENEPSITTLCSGLAGFGLVLLSLEDDIIDIDREYFESIDSVLLEDLKSNCEANHYDFLHGSMGIAMYFIERCKSDKNEQNIAELNHFSENLLYKINNNLQEILISEVALDSDDRFCIYFGIAHGIAGYLNFLLYLQSNFAELKSDITSSLQTCISYLKSYKKFDENSKQFYPNLLLIHSNTIVNSRLSWCQGDFGIANSLYNCGIYLNDTHLIKESEELIASCQKISFEESFVNDFGLCHGSAGIAIQYHLASKKHETLFSEDIQKWLNIVERQTSNYQQFLAYEKGSYHLETNLLEGSVGLGLILLTLENKIDHKWLELVNLH
;
A
#
# COMPACT_ATOMS: atom_id res chain seq x y z
N MET A 1 -21.76 2.47 12.53
CA MET A 1 -20.94 2.85 11.36
C MET A 1 -21.68 2.77 10.02
N GLU A 2 -22.85 2.11 9.91
CA GLU A 2 -23.57 2.02 8.62
C GLU A 2 -23.95 3.37 7.99
N ASP A 3 -24.47 4.31 8.78
CA ASP A 3 -24.72 5.70 8.33
C ASP A 3 -23.44 6.41 7.87
N ALA A 4 -22.30 6.11 8.49
CA ALA A 4 -21.00 6.66 8.08
C ALA A 4 -20.56 6.11 6.72
N ILE A 5 -20.73 4.80 6.48
CA ILE A 5 -20.40 4.17 5.18
C ILE A 5 -21.23 4.78 4.06
N LEU A 6 -22.53 5.04 4.27
CA LEU A 6 -23.38 5.68 3.27
C LEU A 6 -22.98 7.13 2.98
N LYS A 7 -22.57 7.90 4.00
CA LYS A 7 -22.05 9.27 3.81
C LYS A 7 -20.74 9.28 3.03
N VAL A 8 -19.85 8.33 3.33
CA VAL A 8 -18.59 8.12 2.61
C VAL A 8 -18.86 7.74 1.15
N GLU A 9 -19.73 6.76 0.90
CA GLU A 9 -20.11 6.34 -0.46
C GLU A 9 -20.67 7.50 -1.27
N LYS A 10 -21.57 8.29 -0.68
CA LYS A 10 -22.13 9.48 -1.32
C LYS A 10 -21.03 10.46 -1.75
N ASN A 11 -20.06 10.74 -0.88
CA ASN A 11 -18.95 11.62 -1.22
C ASN A 11 -18.09 11.08 -2.37
N ILE A 12 -17.82 9.77 -2.38
CA ILE A 12 -17.07 9.10 -3.46
C ILE A 12 -17.81 9.25 -4.78
N TRP A 13 -19.13 9.01 -4.81
CA TRP A 13 -19.91 9.15 -6.05
C TRP A 13 -20.01 10.60 -6.52
N GLU A 14 -20.16 11.56 -5.61
CA GLU A 14 -20.22 12.98 -5.96
C GLU A 14 -18.93 13.51 -6.60
N SER A 15 -17.76 12.91 -6.32
CA SER A 15 -16.49 13.31 -6.94
C SER A 15 -16.19 12.62 -8.27
N PHE A 16 -16.89 11.53 -8.60
CA PHE A 16 -16.62 10.67 -9.77
C PHE A 16 -16.48 11.45 -11.09
N GLU A 17 -17.39 12.38 -11.36
CA GLU A 17 -17.39 13.16 -12.60
C GLU A 17 -16.11 13.97 -12.78
N GLY A 18 -15.57 14.53 -11.69
CA GLY A 18 -14.36 15.38 -11.72
C GLY A 18 -13.03 14.61 -11.69
N GLU A 19 -13.06 13.32 -11.37
CA GLU A 19 -11.85 12.49 -11.27
C GLU A 19 -11.44 11.93 -12.63
N ASN A 20 -10.17 12.13 -13.00
CA ASN A 20 -9.59 11.62 -14.25
C ASN A 20 -8.27 10.84 -14.01
N ARG A 21 -7.77 10.77 -12.78
CA ARG A 21 -6.63 9.92 -12.46
C ARG A 21 -7.10 8.46 -12.49
N ILE A 22 -6.42 7.61 -13.25
CA ILE A 22 -6.84 6.20 -13.38
C ILE A 22 -6.39 5.32 -12.21
N GLY A 23 -5.43 5.77 -11.40
CA GLY A 23 -4.70 4.94 -10.45
C GLY A 23 -5.55 4.18 -9.43
N LEU A 24 -5.02 3.05 -8.95
CA LEU A 24 -5.63 2.26 -7.87
C LEU A 24 -5.61 3.03 -6.55
N LEU A 25 -4.47 3.62 -6.22
CA LEU A 25 -4.27 4.24 -4.92
C LEU A 25 -4.65 5.73 -4.92
N THR A 26 -4.60 6.36 -6.09
CA THR A 26 -4.77 7.82 -6.26
C THR A 26 -5.93 8.22 -7.16
N GLY A 27 -6.77 7.28 -7.64
CA GLY A 27 -7.80 7.61 -8.63
C GLY A 27 -8.96 6.62 -8.79
N LEU A 28 -9.52 6.59 -10.01
CA LEU A 28 -10.73 5.88 -10.41
C LEU A 28 -10.68 4.38 -10.12
N SER A 29 -9.54 3.71 -10.31
CA SER A 29 -9.44 2.27 -10.05
C SER A 29 -9.65 1.95 -8.56
N GLY A 30 -9.26 2.85 -7.65
CA GLY A 30 -9.60 2.74 -6.23
C GLY A 30 -11.10 2.84 -5.97
N MET A 31 -11.80 3.72 -6.69
CA MET A 31 -13.27 3.81 -6.62
C MET A 31 -13.93 2.53 -7.16
N ALA A 32 -13.45 2.00 -8.29
CA ALA A 32 -13.92 0.73 -8.84
C ALA A 32 -13.73 -0.41 -7.82
N PHE A 33 -12.55 -0.49 -7.20
CA PHE A 33 -12.30 -1.48 -6.16
C PHE A 33 -13.26 -1.31 -4.96
N PHE A 34 -13.53 -0.09 -4.51
CA PHE A 34 -14.51 0.16 -3.47
C PHE A 34 -15.92 -0.29 -3.86
N TYR A 35 -16.39 0.04 -5.06
CA TYR A 35 -17.73 -0.38 -5.52
C TYR A 35 -17.85 -1.88 -5.74
N SER A 36 -16.78 -2.58 -6.12
CA SER A 36 -16.79 -4.05 -6.15
C SER A 36 -17.02 -4.63 -4.75
N LYS A 37 -16.43 -4.03 -3.71
CA LYS A 37 -16.66 -4.41 -2.30
C LYS A 37 -18.04 -4.01 -1.79
N MET A 38 -18.56 -2.84 -2.18
CA MET A 38 -19.93 -2.45 -1.86
C MET A 38 -20.96 -3.41 -2.49
N TYR A 39 -20.75 -3.79 -3.76
CA TYR A 39 -21.59 -4.77 -4.43
C TYR A 39 -21.50 -6.15 -3.76
N SER A 40 -20.30 -6.62 -3.39
CA SER A 40 -20.17 -7.93 -2.73
C SER A 40 -20.86 -7.99 -1.37
N VAL A 41 -20.87 -6.89 -0.61
CA VAL A 41 -21.50 -6.79 0.71
C VAL A 41 -23.01 -6.64 0.63
N TYR A 42 -23.51 -5.72 -0.21
CA TYR A 42 -24.91 -5.32 -0.20
C TYR A 42 -25.74 -5.90 -1.34
N LYS A 43 -25.09 -6.41 -2.40
CA LYS A 43 -25.73 -6.99 -3.60
C LYS A 43 -26.80 -6.07 -4.21
N LEU A 44 -26.50 -4.78 -4.29
CA LEU A 44 -27.36 -3.77 -4.92
C LEU A 44 -26.87 -3.47 -6.34
N ASP A 45 -27.76 -3.57 -7.32
CA ASP A 45 -27.46 -3.34 -8.74
C ASP A 45 -26.87 -1.95 -9.01
N ASP A 46 -27.25 -0.94 -8.22
CA ASP A 46 -26.70 0.41 -8.31
C ASP A 46 -25.16 0.43 -8.16
N TYR A 47 -24.60 -0.37 -7.24
CA TYR A 47 -23.15 -0.45 -7.06
C TYR A 47 -22.45 -1.16 -8.22
N LEU A 48 -23.12 -2.12 -8.86
CA LEU A 48 -22.61 -2.76 -10.06
C LEU A 48 -22.59 -1.78 -11.24
N VAL A 49 -23.65 -0.99 -11.41
CA VAL A 49 -23.71 0.07 -12.43
C VAL A 49 -22.62 1.12 -12.22
N LYS A 50 -22.37 1.53 -10.96
CA LYS A 50 -21.29 2.47 -10.63
C LYS A 50 -19.92 1.88 -10.96
N LEU A 51 -19.67 0.61 -10.60
CA LEU A 51 -18.44 -0.11 -10.93
C LEU A 51 -18.19 -0.14 -12.45
N THR A 52 -19.16 -0.56 -13.25
CA THR A 52 -19.01 -0.65 -14.71
C THR A 52 -18.79 0.73 -15.33
N THR A 53 -19.54 1.74 -14.88
CA THR A 53 -19.39 3.14 -15.33
C THR A 53 -17.98 3.67 -15.08
N ILE A 54 -17.37 3.33 -13.93
CA ILE A 54 -16.00 3.72 -13.61
C ILE A 54 -14.99 3.03 -14.55
N ILE A 55 -15.14 1.72 -14.79
CA ILE A 55 -14.27 0.96 -15.68
C ILE A 55 -14.34 1.51 -17.12
N GLU A 56 -15.55 1.82 -17.61
CA GLU A 56 -15.75 2.46 -18.91
C GLU A 56 -15.05 3.82 -18.98
N LYS A 57 -15.13 4.65 -17.93
CA LYS A 57 -14.42 5.92 -17.87
C LYS A 57 -12.90 5.74 -17.91
N VAL A 58 -12.35 4.78 -17.17
CA VAL A 58 -10.91 4.47 -17.21
C VAL A 58 -10.48 4.06 -18.61
N ASN A 59 -11.25 3.18 -19.27
CA ASN A 59 -10.97 2.77 -20.65
C ASN A 59 -10.97 3.95 -21.63
N ASN A 60 -11.97 4.84 -21.53
CA ASN A 60 -12.01 6.05 -22.35
C ASN A 60 -10.78 6.95 -22.12
N ILE A 61 -10.26 7.06 -20.90
CA ILE A 61 -9.04 7.83 -20.62
C ILE A 61 -7.82 7.15 -21.26
N LEU A 62 -7.67 5.83 -21.07
CA LEU A 62 -6.57 5.04 -21.62
C LEU A 62 -6.50 5.06 -23.15
N GLU A 63 -7.63 5.17 -23.84
CA GLU A 63 -7.68 5.30 -25.30
C GLU A 63 -7.18 6.66 -25.81
N ASN A 64 -7.28 7.71 -24.99
CA ASN A 64 -7.01 9.09 -25.41
C ASN A 64 -5.72 9.68 -24.83
N GLU A 65 -5.19 9.11 -23.74
CA GLU A 65 -4.06 9.65 -23.01
C GLU A 65 -3.00 8.57 -22.71
N PRO A 66 -1.69 8.91 -22.76
CA PRO A 66 -0.64 8.00 -22.32
C PRO A 66 -0.81 7.65 -20.83
N SER A 67 -0.72 6.36 -20.52
CA SER A 67 -0.82 5.89 -19.14
C SER A 67 0.55 5.78 -18.49
N ILE A 68 0.64 6.23 -17.23
CA ILE A 68 1.68 5.77 -16.32
C ILE A 68 1.43 4.29 -16.00
N THR A 69 2.46 3.49 -15.75
CA THR A 69 2.35 2.03 -15.55
C THR A 69 2.38 1.58 -14.10
N THR A 70 2.59 2.51 -13.17
CA THR A 70 2.77 2.22 -11.74
C THR A 70 1.56 1.59 -11.06
N LEU A 71 1.80 0.88 -9.94
CA LEU A 71 0.74 0.37 -9.09
C LEU A 71 -0.15 1.49 -8.54
N CYS A 72 0.49 2.56 -8.05
CA CYS A 72 -0.19 3.62 -7.32
C CYS A 72 -1.11 4.44 -8.24
N SER A 73 -0.58 4.91 -9.36
CA SER A 73 -1.24 5.93 -10.19
C SER A 73 -1.58 5.45 -11.60
N GLY A 74 -1.26 4.20 -11.94
CA GLY A 74 -1.19 3.76 -13.34
C GLY A 74 -1.84 2.42 -13.66
N LEU A 75 -1.46 1.91 -14.82
CA LEU A 75 -2.05 0.75 -15.48
C LEU A 75 -1.92 -0.54 -14.67
N ALA A 76 -0.81 -0.76 -13.96
CA ALA A 76 -0.66 -1.96 -13.12
C ALA A 76 -1.70 -2.00 -12.00
N GLY A 77 -2.00 -0.86 -11.39
CA GLY A 77 -3.06 -0.74 -10.39
C GLY A 77 -4.44 -1.03 -10.95
N PHE A 78 -4.74 -0.51 -12.13
CA PHE A 78 -6.01 -0.79 -12.82
C PHE A 78 -6.14 -2.27 -13.18
N GLY A 79 -5.09 -2.86 -13.78
CA GLY A 79 -5.06 -4.28 -14.11
C GLY A 79 -5.25 -5.18 -12.89
N LEU A 80 -4.68 -4.83 -11.74
CA LEU A 80 -4.92 -5.55 -10.48
C LEU A 80 -6.36 -5.46 -10.00
N VAL A 81 -7.04 -4.31 -10.18
CA VAL A 81 -8.46 -4.20 -9.86
C VAL A 81 -9.27 -5.14 -10.73
N LEU A 82 -9.02 -5.16 -12.05
CA LEU A 82 -9.69 -6.06 -12.98
C LEU A 82 -9.49 -7.53 -12.62
N LEU A 83 -8.25 -7.93 -12.31
CA LEU A 83 -7.93 -9.30 -11.84
C LEU A 83 -8.61 -9.67 -10.51
N SER A 84 -8.99 -8.67 -9.70
CA SER A 84 -9.66 -8.88 -8.41
C SER A 84 -11.18 -8.97 -8.51
N LEU A 85 -11.75 -8.70 -9.69
CA LEU A 85 -13.19 -8.85 -9.93
C LEU A 85 -13.50 -10.34 -10.11
N GLU A 86 -14.64 -10.77 -9.57
CA GLU A 86 -15.13 -12.13 -9.77
C GLU A 86 -15.73 -12.23 -11.19
N ASP A 87 -15.51 -13.37 -11.87
CA ASP A 87 -15.99 -13.59 -13.26
C ASP A 87 -17.52 -13.45 -13.40
N ASP A 88 -18.28 -13.63 -12.31
CA ASP A 88 -19.73 -13.44 -12.28
C ASP A 88 -20.17 -11.97 -12.15
N ILE A 89 -19.23 -11.06 -11.84
CA ILE A 89 -19.43 -9.61 -11.77
C ILE A 89 -19.22 -9.01 -13.16
N ILE A 90 -18.01 -9.16 -13.71
CA ILE A 90 -17.60 -8.66 -15.02
C ILE A 90 -16.61 -9.66 -15.63
N ASP A 91 -16.93 -10.16 -16.82
CA ASP A 91 -16.02 -10.99 -17.61
C ASP A 91 -15.09 -10.08 -18.44
N ILE A 92 -13.78 -10.24 -18.26
CA ILE A 92 -12.76 -9.44 -18.95
C ILE A 92 -11.99 -10.36 -19.89
N ASP A 93 -12.00 -10.02 -21.18
CA ASP A 93 -11.36 -10.81 -22.23
C ASP A 93 -9.85 -10.99 -21.98
N ARG A 94 -9.34 -12.17 -22.31
CA ARG A 94 -7.92 -12.51 -22.20
C ARG A 94 -7.05 -11.52 -23.00
N GLU A 95 -7.49 -11.16 -24.20
CA GLU A 95 -6.80 -10.25 -25.11
C GLU A 95 -6.64 -8.84 -24.50
N TYR A 96 -7.56 -8.45 -23.63
CA TYR A 96 -7.46 -7.19 -22.90
C TYR A 96 -6.30 -7.22 -21.89
N PHE A 97 -6.19 -8.31 -21.12
CA PHE A 97 -5.03 -8.51 -20.24
C PHE A 97 -3.72 -8.65 -21.01
N GLU A 98 -3.70 -9.32 -22.16
CA GLU A 98 -2.50 -9.41 -22.99
C GLU A 98 -2.00 -8.04 -23.48
N SER A 99 -2.93 -7.10 -23.73
CA SER A 99 -2.60 -5.72 -24.07
C SER A 99 -1.97 -4.97 -22.89
N ILE A 100 -2.48 -5.18 -21.68
CA ILE A 100 -1.88 -4.65 -20.43
C ILE A 100 -0.50 -5.27 -20.19
N ASP A 101 -0.39 -6.60 -20.31
CA ASP A 101 0.83 -7.36 -20.10
C ASP A 101 1.98 -6.83 -20.98
N SER A 102 1.69 -6.54 -22.26
CA SER A 102 2.67 -6.00 -23.19
C SER A 102 3.29 -4.68 -22.73
N VAL A 103 2.47 -3.75 -22.25
CA VAL A 103 2.94 -2.43 -21.79
C VAL A 103 3.70 -2.57 -20.48
N LEU A 104 3.18 -3.36 -19.54
CA LEU A 104 3.76 -3.52 -18.22
C LEU A 104 5.09 -4.31 -18.24
N LEU A 105 5.27 -5.26 -19.15
CA LEU A 105 6.53 -5.99 -19.29
C LEU A 105 7.68 -5.09 -19.75
N GLU A 106 7.42 -4.13 -20.65
CA GLU A 106 8.43 -3.18 -21.09
C GLU A 106 8.89 -2.30 -19.93
N ASP A 107 7.96 -1.75 -19.17
CA ASP A 107 8.26 -0.90 -18.02
C ASP A 107 8.83 -1.67 -16.83
N LEU A 108 8.46 -2.94 -16.62
CA LEU A 108 9.09 -3.79 -15.62
C LEU A 108 10.58 -3.92 -15.89
N LYS A 109 10.97 -4.17 -17.15
CA LYS A 109 12.37 -4.30 -17.57
C LYS A 109 13.11 -2.98 -17.44
N SER A 110 12.53 -1.89 -17.94
CA SER A 110 13.13 -0.55 -17.87
C SER A 110 13.38 -0.11 -16.42
N ASN A 111 12.41 -0.33 -15.53
CA ASN A 111 12.58 -0.03 -14.10
C ASN A 111 13.67 -0.89 -13.46
N CYS A 112 13.76 -2.19 -13.79
CA CYS A 112 14.86 -3.04 -13.29
C CYS A 112 16.24 -2.55 -13.75
N GLU A 113 16.38 -2.17 -15.02
CA GLU A 113 17.63 -1.63 -15.57
C GLU A 113 18.03 -0.33 -14.88
N ALA A 114 17.05 0.49 -14.50
CA ALA A 114 17.24 1.74 -13.76
C ALA A 114 17.41 1.56 -12.23
N ASN A 115 17.40 0.33 -11.70
CA ASN A 115 17.34 0.03 -10.27
C ASN A 115 16.11 0.65 -9.54
N HIS A 116 15.03 0.94 -10.25
CA HIS A 116 13.83 1.53 -9.69
C HIS A 116 12.86 0.45 -9.20
N TYR A 117 13.09 -0.03 -7.98
CA TYR A 117 12.34 -1.13 -7.38
C TYR A 117 11.19 -0.69 -6.45
N ASP A 118 10.82 0.59 -6.41
CA ASP A 118 9.76 1.08 -5.52
C ASP A 118 8.43 0.29 -5.67
N PHE A 119 7.73 0.05 -4.55
CA PHE A 119 6.48 -0.71 -4.57
C PHE A 119 5.33 0.08 -5.20
N LEU A 120 5.24 1.38 -4.93
CA LEU A 120 4.14 2.21 -5.41
C LEU A 120 4.36 2.71 -6.83
N HIS A 121 5.61 2.99 -7.19
CA HIS A 121 6.01 3.71 -8.39
C HIS A 121 7.02 2.97 -9.28
N GLY A 122 7.54 1.83 -8.84
CA GLY A 122 8.59 1.09 -9.55
C GLY A 122 8.20 -0.35 -9.91
N SER A 123 9.23 -1.17 -10.15
CA SER A 123 9.07 -2.52 -10.66
C SER A 123 8.40 -3.49 -9.69
N MET A 124 8.49 -3.30 -8.36
CA MET A 124 7.79 -4.17 -7.39
C MET A 124 6.26 -4.08 -7.54
N GLY A 125 5.72 -2.89 -7.78
CA GLY A 125 4.29 -2.71 -8.01
C GLY A 125 3.80 -3.36 -9.31
N ILE A 126 4.60 -3.26 -10.37
CA ILE A 126 4.32 -3.95 -11.64
C ILE A 126 4.45 -5.47 -11.48
N ALA A 127 5.45 -5.94 -10.73
CA ALA A 127 5.60 -7.36 -10.44
C ALA A 127 4.41 -7.90 -9.63
N MET A 128 3.81 -7.12 -8.73
CA MET A 128 2.58 -7.52 -8.02
C MET A 128 1.43 -7.83 -9.00
N TYR A 129 1.25 -7.00 -10.03
CA TYR A 129 0.31 -7.30 -11.12
C TYR A 129 0.61 -8.65 -11.77
N PHE A 130 1.87 -8.90 -12.15
CA PHE A 130 2.24 -10.16 -12.81
C PHE A 130 2.10 -11.39 -11.90
N ILE A 131 2.31 -11.25 -10.59
CA ILE A 131 2.08 -12.33 -9.62
C ILE A 131 0.60 -12.76 -9.65
N GLU A 132 -0.34 -11.81 -9.60
CA GLU A 132 -1.76 -12.14 -9.69
C GLU A 132 -2.15 -12.61 -11.09
N ARG A 133 -1.60 -12.00 -12.13
CA ARG A 133 -1.82 -12.39 -13.52
C ARG A 133 -1.45 -13.85 -13.76
N CYS A 134 -0.31 -14.32 -13.23
CA CYS A 134 0.15 -15.70 -13.38
C CYS A 134 -0.75 -16.73 -12.68
N LYS A 135 -1.51 -16.32 -11.64
CA LYS A 135 -2.53 -17.18 -11.02
C LYS A 135 -3.74 -17.37 -11.93
N SER A 136 -4.14 -16.31 -12.64
CA SER A 136 -5.26 -16.32 -13.59
C SER A 136 -4.93 -17.02 -14.91
N ASP A 137 -3.71 -16.83 -15.43
CA ASP A 137 -3.24 -17.39 -16.70
C ASP A 137 -1.77 -17.75 -16.60
N LYS A 138 -1.45 -19.03 -16.87
CA LYS A 138 -0.10 -19.57 -16.81
C LYS A 138 0.69 -19.26 -18.09
N ASN A 139 0.73 -17.99 -18.47
CA ASN A 139 1.50 -17.54 -19.61
C ASN A 139 3.00 -17.73 -19.34
N GLU A 140 3.65 -18.56 -20.15
CA GLU A 140 5.06 -18.94 -19.95
C GLU A 140 6.02 -17.75 -20.02
N GLN A 141 5.72 -16.74 -20.86
CA GLN A 141 6.53 -15.53 -20.96
C GLN A 141 6.43 -14.71 -19.67
N ASN A 142 5.21 -14.46 -19.17
CA ASN A 142 5.02 -13.71 -17.92
C ASN A 142 5.72 -14.40 -16.74
N ILE A 143 5.62 -15.73 -16.64
CA ILE A 143 6.28 -16.53 -15.59
C ILE A 143 7.82 -16.44 -15.71
N ALA A 144 8.35 -16.48 -16.94
CA ALA A 144 9.79 -16.39 -17.18
C ALA A 144 10.34 -15.00 -16.80
N GLU A 145 9.65 -13.94 -17.21
CA GLU A 145 10.03 -12.56 -16.91
C GLU A 145 9.92 -12.25 -15.41
N LEU A 146 8.89 -12.74 -14.73
CA LEU A 146 8.75 -12.56 -13.28
C LEU A 146 9.83 -13.33 -12.49
N ASN A 147 10.24 -14.51 -12.96
CA ASN A 147 11.41 -15.21 -12.39
C ASN A 147 12.70 -14.42 -12.62
N HIS A 148 12.91 -13.86 -13.82
CA HIS A 148 14.09 -13.03 -14.10
C HIS A 148 14.13 -11.77 -13.23
N PHE A 149 13.00 -11.09 -13.08
CA PHE A 149 12.82 -9.99 -12.13
C PHE A 149 13.21 -10.41 -10.70
N SER A 150 12.70 -11.55 -10.24
CA SER A 150 12.93 -12.05 -8.89
C SER A 150 14.41 -12.37 -8.64
N GLU A 151 15.07 -13.05 -9.58
CA GLU A 151 16.49 -13.37 -9.51
C GLU A 151 17.36 -12.10 -9.43
N ASN A 152 17.04 -11.08 -10.25
CA ASN A 152 17.76 -9.81 -10.26
C ASN A 152 17.55 -9.04 -8.93
N LEU A 153 16.30 -8.92 -8.47
CA LEU A 153 15.98 -8.27 -7.20
C LEU A 153 16.73 -8.92 -6.03
N LEU A 154 16.68 -10.25 -5.91
CA LEU A 154 17.37 -10.98 -4.84
C LEU A 154 18.89 -10.82 -4.92
N TYR A 155 19.45 -10.86 -6.14
CA TYR A 155 20.88 -10.60 -6.35
C TYR A 155 21.26 -9.18 -5.89
N LYS A 156 20.47 -8.17 -6.27
CA LYS A 156 20.69 -6.77 -5.88
C LYS A 156 20.55 -6.56 -4.38
N ILE A 157 19.55 -7.15 -3.72
CA ILE A 157 19.42 -7.09 -2.26
C ILE A 157 20.67 -7.68 -1.59
N ASN A 158 21.14 -8.85 -2.03
CA ASN A 158 22.25 -9.53 -1.35
C ASN A 158 23.62 -8.88 -1.60
N ASN A 159 23.80 -8.16 -2.70
CA ASN A 159 25.12 -7.63 -3.10
C ASN A 159 25.20 -6.10 -3.13
N ASN A 160 24.09 -5.41 -3.43
CA ASN A 160 24.03 -3.99 -3.74
C ASN A 160 22.79 -3.30 -3.12
N LEU A 161 22.38 -3.70 -1.90
CA LEU A 161 21.13 -3.23 -1.29
C LEU A 161 20.97 -1.70 -1.30
N GLN A 162 22.03 -0.97 -0.95
CA GLN A 162 21.93 0.50 -0.89
C GLN A 162 21.58 1.10 -2.25
N GLU A 163 22.11 0.56 -3.36
CA GLU A 163 21.87 1.12 -4.71
C GLU A 163 20.38 1.08 -5.10
N ILE A 164 19.66 0.04 -4.69
CA ILE A 164 18.23 -0.11 -4.98
C ILE A 164 17.33 0.60 -3.96
N LEU A 165 17.87 1.01 -2.81
CA LEU A 165 17.14 1.77 -1.79
C LEU A 165 17.20 3.29 -2.00
N ILE A 166 18.12 3.78 -2.84
CA ILE A 166 18.25 5.21 -3.11
C ILE A 166 17.01 5.69 -3.87
N SER A 167 16.33 6.67 -3.29
CA SER A 167 15.19 7.35 -3.89
C SER A 167 15.45 8.85 -3.98
N GLU A 168 14.85 9.49 -4.98
CA GLU A 168 14.89 10.95 -5.11
C GLU A 168 13.73 11.60 -4.35
N VAL A 169 14.04 12.63 -3.55
CA VAL A 169 13.06 13.47 -2.86
C VAL A 169 13.00 14.83 -3.55
N ALA A 170 11.81 15.39 -3.64
CA ALA A 170 11.57 16.73 -4.17
C ALA A 170 12.06 17.82 -3.18
N LEU A 171 13.38 17.91 -3.01
CA LEU A 171 14.07 18.95 -2.24
C LEU A 171 14.97 19.75 -3.19
N ASP A 172 14.86 21.08 -3.15
CA ASP A 172 15.71 22.01 -3.94
C ASP A 172 17.17 22.10 -3.42
N SER A 173 17.68 21.03 -2.81
CA SER A 173 18.95 21.02 -2.07
C SER A 173 19.87 19.86 -2.47
N ASP A 174 21.12 19.89 -2.02
CA ASP A 174 22.07 18.78 -2.18
C ASP A 174 21.56 17.46 -1.57
N ASP A 175 20.55 17.51 -0.70
CA ASP A 175 19.84 16.35 -0.10
C ASP A 175 18.73 15.78 -0.98
N ARG A 176 18.88 15.82 -2.31
CA ARG A 176 17.89 15.25 -3.23
C ARG A 176 17.74 13.73 -3.16
N PHE A 177 18.70 13.02 -2.57
CA PHE A 177 18.68 11.56 -2.47
C PHE A 177 18.53 11.08 -1.04
N CYS A 178 17.68 10.08 -0.85
CA CYS A 178 17.39 9.51 0.45
C CYS A 178 17.25 7.99 0.41
N ILE A 179 17.20 7.38 1.59
CA ILE A 179 16.81 5.99 1.81
C ILE A 179 15.61 5.98 2.74
N TYR A 180 14.49 5.42 2.30
CA TYR A 180 13.30 5.25 3.12
C TYR A 180 13.35 3.95 3.92
N PHE A 181 12.70 3.94 5.09
CA PHE A 181 12.62 2.76 5.95
C PHE A 181 11.22 2.13 6.01
N GLY A 182 10.17 2.91 5.73
CA GLY A 182 8.78 2.51 5.83
C GLY A 182 8.28 1.51 4.77
N ILE A 183 7.00 1.15 4.85
CA ILE A 183 6.36 0.20 3.92
C ILE A 183 6.20 0.79 2.51
N ALA A 184 5.87 2.08 2.40
CA ALA A 184 5.48 2.67 1.12
C ALA A 184 6.65 2.71 0.11
N HIS A 185 7.82 3.16 0.56
CA HIS A 185 8.98 3.41 -0.31
C HIS A 185 10.29 2.79 0.20
N GLY A 186 10.24 2.13 1.35
CA GLY A 186 11.43 1.79 2.11
C GLY A 186 11.65 0.31 2.30
N ILE A 187 12.67 0.00 3.09
CA ILE A 187 13.13 -1.38 3.31
C ILE A 187 12.07 -2.30 3.92
N ALA A 188 11.15 -1.79 4.74
CA ALA A 188 10.02 -2.59 5.22
C ALA A 188 9.09 -3.02 4.08
N GLY A 189 8.95 -2.17 3.06
CA GLY A 189 8.22 -2.49 1.84
C GLY A 189 8.83 -3.66 1.07
N TYR A 190 10.16 -3.72 0.99
CA TYR A 190 10.88 -4.86 0.40
C TYR A 190 10.63 -6.16 1.18
N LEU A 191 10.67 -6.10 2.51
CA LEU A 191 10.40 -7.29 3.35
C LEU A 191 9.01 -7.87 3.05
N ASN A 192 7.97 -7.01 3.03
CA ASN A 192 6.61 -7.44 2.73
C ASN A 192 6.50 -7.95 1.30
N PHE A 193 7.05 -7.23 0.31
CA PHE A 193 6.97 -7.67 -1.09
C PHE A 193 7.65 -9.03 -1.32
N LEU A 194 8.81 -9.29 -0.70
CA LEU A 194 9.48 -10.59 -0.82
C LEU A 194 8.62 -11.73 -0.27
N LEU A 195 7.97 -11.52 0.88
CA LEU A 195 7.05 -12.49 1.46
C LEU A 195 5.82 -12.68 0.58
N TYR A 196 5.29 -11.59 0.01
CA TYR A 196 4.18 -11.64 -0.94
C TYR A 196 4.56 -12.47 -2.17
N LEU A 197 5.71 -12.20 -2.78
CA LEU A 197 6.28 -12.93 -3.91
C LEU A 197 6.37 -14.43 -3.60
N GLN A 198 6.99 -14.78 -2.46
CA GLN A 198 7.16 -16.17 -2.04
C GLN A 198 5.83 -16.89 -1.76
N SER A 199 4.82 -16.19 -1.26
CA SER A 199 3.53 -16.79 -0.90
C SER A 199 2.58 -16.93 -2.09
N ASN A 200 2.73 -16.06 -3.09
CA ASN A 200 1.75 -15.90 -4.17
C ASN A 200 2.25 -16.29 -5.55
N PHE A 201 3.56 -16.40 -5.77
CA PHE A 201 4.13 -16.85 -7.04
C PHE A 201 4.61 -18.30 -6.91
N ALA A 202 3.76 -19.25 -7.30
CA ALA A 202 4.02 -20.69 -7.14
C ALA A 202 5.22 -21.16 -7.97
N GLU A 203 5.52 -20.48 -9.08
CA GLU A 203 6.61 -20.77 -10.00
C GLU A 203 7.93 -20.08 -9.62
N LEU A 204 8.01 -19.44 -8.44
CA LEU A 204 9.24 -18.83 -7.93
C LEU A 204 10.34 -19.88 -7.77
N LYS A 205 11.48 -19.66 -8.42
CA LYS A 205 12.63 -20.58 -8.38
C LYS A 205 13.65 -20.27 -7.29
N SER A 206 13.63 -19.05 -6.76
CA SER A 206 14.67 -18.52 -5.87
C SER A 206 14.21 -18.50 -4.42
N ASP A 207 15.11 -18.86 -3.50
CA ASP A 207 14.89 -18.70 -2.06
C ASP A 207 15.11 -17.24 -1.64
N ILE A 208 14.17 -16.70 -0.85
CA ILE A 208 14.20 -15.31 -0.39
C ILE A 208 14.92 -15.14 0.96
N THR A 209 15.25 -16.23 1.65
CA THR A 209 15.72 -16.22 3.05
C THR A 209 16.92 -15.31 3.28
N SER A 210 17.97 -15.42 2.45
CA SER A 210 19.17 -14.57 2.56
C SER A 210 18.84 -13.08 2.33
N SER A 211 17.94 -12.78 1.41
CA SER A 211 17.55 -11.41 1.09
C SER A 211 16.73 -10.79 2.21
N LEU A 212 15.81 -11.55 2.83
CA LEU A 212 15.12 -11.12 4.04
C LEU A 212 16.10 -10.81 5.17
N GLN A 213 17.06 -11.70 5.44
CA GLN A 213 18.07 -11.50 6.48
C GLN A 213 18.94 -10.26 6.22
N THR A 214 19.30 -10.00 4.96
CA THR A 214 20.06 -8.82 4.55
C THR A 214 19.26 -7.54 4.81
N CYS A 215 17.99 -7.51 4.38
CA CYS A 215 17.11 -6.36 4.62
C CYS A 215 16.86 -6.11 6.11
N ILE A 216 16.57 -7.17 6.89
CA ILE A 216 16.36 -7.08 8.34
C ILE A 216 17.62 -6.55 9.04
N SER A 217 18.80 -7.04 8.67
CA SER A 217 20.06 -6.59 9.27
C SER A 217 20.33 -5.12 8.97
N TYR A 218 20.08 -4.68 7.73
CA TYR A 218 20.19 -3.27 7.36
C TYR A 218 19.21 -2.40 8.15
N LEU A 219 17.92 -2.77 8.19
CA LEU A 219 16.90 -2.06 8.96
C LEU A 219 17.32 -1.93 10.43
N LYS A 220 17.71 -3.03 11.09
CA LYS A 220 18.15 -3.05 12.50
C LYS A 220 19.35 -2.16 12.78
N SER A 221 20.23 -1.92 11.80
CA SER A 221 21.37 -1.01 11.97
C SER A 221 20.96 0.45 12.22
N TYR A 222 19.72 0.82 11.88
CA TYR A 222 19.14 2.14 12.12
C TYR A 222 18.15 2.18 13.29
N LYS A 223 17.95 1.07 14.01
CA LYS A 223 17.06 1.03 15.17
C LYS A 223 17.61 1.93 16.28
N LYS A 224 16.92 3.02 16.58
CA LYS A 224 17.26 3.94 17.67
C LYS A 224 16.02 4.70 18.11
N PHE A 225 15.67 4.60 19.39
CA PHE A 225 14.58 5.37 19.96
C PHE A 225 14.83 6.87 19.81
N ASP A 226 13.85 7.58 19.27
CA ASP A 226 13.83 9.02 19.15
C ASP A 226 12.75 9.62 20.06
N GLU A 227 13.15 10.57 20.91
CA GLU A 227 12.25 11.19 21.90
C GLU A 227 11.17 12.08 21.28
N ASN A 228 11.39 12.61 20.06
CA ASN A 228 10.46 13.53 19.42
C ASN A 228 9.32 12.76 18.71
N SER A 229 9.65 11.71 17.95
CA SER A 229 8.65 10.85 17.31
C SER A 229 8.11 9.76 18.23
N LYS A 230 8.82 9.43 19.32
CA LYS A 230 8.58 8.28 20.18
C LYS A 230 8.59 6.94 19.44
N GLN A 231 9.35 6.88 18.35
CA GLN A 231 9.50 5.70 17.49
C GLN A 231 10.97 5.27 17.44
N PHE A 232 11.20 4.00 17.11
CA PHE A 232 12.53 3.40 17.01
C PHE A 232 13.13 3.52 15.61
N TYR A 233 12.30 3.59 14.57
CA TYR A 233 12.77 3.64 13.21
C TYR A 233 12.50 4.99 12.55
N PRO A 234 13.50 5.53 11.82
CA PRO A 234 13.36 6.79 11.13
C PRO A 234 12.44 6.67 9.92
N ASN A 235 12.04 7.81 9.37
CA ASN A 235 11.32 7.84 8.10
C ASN A 235 12.31 7.57 6.96
N LEU A 236 13.32 8.44 6.90
CA LEU A 236 14.32 8.42 5.85
C LEU A 236 15.68 8.90 6.36
N LEU A 237 16.72 8.52 5.64
CA LEU A 237 18.07 9.04 5.72
C LEU A 237 18.34 9.91 4.49
N LEU A 238 18.66 11.19 4.68
CA LEU A 238 19.20 12.05 3.63
C LEU A 238 20.67 11.72 3.43
N ILE A 239 21.05 11.29 2.22
CA ILE A 239 22.35 10.66 1.98
C ILE A 239 23.49 11.68 2.03
N HIS A 240 23.30 12.85 1.42
CA HIS A 240 24.37 13.83 1.31
C HIS A 240 24.73 14.45 2.67
N SER A 241 23.75 14.92 3.44
CA SER A 241 23.96 15.48 4.77
C SER A 241 24.11 14.42 5.88
N ASN A 242 23.84 13.14 5.58
CA ASN A 242 23.76 12.06 6.56
C ASN A 242 22.75 12.39 7.69
N THR A 243 21.63 12.99 7.33
CA THR A 243 20.60 13.44 8.28
C THR A 243 19.48 12.41 8.39
N ILE A 244 19.20 11.99 9.61
CA ILE A 244 18.05 11.15 9.93
C ILE A 244 16.81 12.04 10.10
N VAL A 245 15.75 11.74 9.36
CA VAL A 245 14.46 12.39 9.47
C VAL A 245 13.49 11.48 10.20
N ASN A 246 12.85 12.01 11.23
CA ASN A 246 11.97 11.24 12.10
C ASN A 246 10.63 10.93 11.43
N SER A 247 10.06 9.78 11.79
CA SER A 247 8.74 9.33 11.34
C SER A 247 7.61 10.06 12.06
N ARG A 248 6.50 10.30 11.34
CA ARG A 248 5.19 10.44 11.99
C ARG A 248 4.59 9.07 12.26
N LEU A 249 3.51 9.01 13.02
CA LEU A 249 2.78 7.76 13.23
C LEU A 249 1.86 7.51 12.01
N SER A 250 2.16 6.52 11.18
CA SER A 250 1.46 6.30 9.91
C SER A 250 1.64 4.87 9.39
N TRP A 251 0.94 4.52 8.31
CA TRP A 251 1.20 3.27 7.58
C TRP A 251 2.47 3.37 6.72
N CYS A 252 2.62 4.48 5.99
CA CYS A 252 3.67 4.60 4.98
C CYS A 252 5.09 4.61 5.57
N GLN A 253 5.22 5.10 6.81
CA GLN A 253 6.49 5.30 7.52
C GLN A 253 6.31 5.08 9.03
N GLY A 254 7.40 4.71 9.69
CA GLY A 254 7.46 4.52 11.13
C GLY A 254 7.22 3.10 11.60
N ASP A 255 7.09 2.97 12.92
CA ASP A 255 7.18 1.70 13.64
C ASP A 255 6.01 0.76 13.34
N PHE A 256 4.80 1.24 13.01
CA PHE A 256 3.68 0.35 12.72
C PHE A 256 3.93 -0.53 11.48
N GLY A 257 4.27 0.09 10.35
CA GLY A 257 4.53 -0.65 9.13
C GLY A 257 5.74 -1.58 9.29
N ILE A 258 6.78 -1.11 9.98
CA ILE A 258 7.96 -1.93 10.27
C ILE A 258 7.62 -3.10 11.18
N ALA A 259 6.81 -2.90 12.22
CA ALA A 259 6.34 -3.98 13.09
C ALA A 259 5.59 -5.04 12.29
N ASN A 260 4.73 -4.63 11.36
CA ASN A 260 4.02 -5.56 10.49
C ASN A 260 5.00 -6.44 9.68
N SER A 261 6.00 -5.82 9.07
CA SER A 261 7.03 -6.52 8.31
C SER A 261 7.87 -7.47 9.15
N LEU A 262 8.33 -7.03 10.32
CA LEU A 262 9.12 -7.86 11.22
C LEU A 262 8.31 -9.05 11.74
N TYR A 263 7.03 -8.88 12.04
CA TYR A 263 6.15 -9.99 12.42
C TYR A 263 6.08 -11.04 11.32
N ASN A 264 5.77 -10.62 10.09
CA ASN A 264 5.64 -11.55 8.96
C ASN A 264 6.96 -12.28 8.67
N CYS A 265 8.08 -11.56 8.71
CA CYS A 265 9.41 -12.17 8.60
C CYS A 265 9.68 -13.16 9.74
N GLY A 266 9.30 -12.82 10.97
CA GLY A 266 9.43 -13.70 12.14
C GLY A 266 8.66 -15.00 11.98
N ILE A 267 7.43 -14.94 11.46
CA ILE A 267 6.65 -16.14 11.14
C ILE A 267 7.34 -16.98 10.04
N TYR A 268 7.71 -16.36 8.92
CA TYR A 268 8.33 -17.07 7.79
C TYR A 268 9.68 -17.71 8.16
N LEU A 269 10.53 -16.99 8.88
CA LEU A 269 11.86 -17.45 9.29
C LEU A 269 11.84 -18.31 10.56
N ASN A 270 10.68 -18.50 11.19
CA ASN A 270 10.54 -19.09 12.53
C ASN A 270 11.44 -18.39 13.58
N ASP A 271 11.56 -17.06 13.50
CA ASP A 271 12.36 -16.23 14.40
C ASP A 271 11.48 -15.49 15.41
N THR A 272 11.36 -16.09 16.60
CA THR A 272 10.59 -15.51 17.73
C THR A 272 11.12 -14.16 18.22
N HIS A 273 12.39 -13.82 17.96
CA HIS A 273 12.91 -12.50 18.33
C HIS A 273 12.33 -11.40 17.46
N LEU A 274 12.07 -11.66 16.17
CA LEU A 274 11.41 -10.69 15.28
C LEU A 274 9.94 -10.48 15.64
N ILE A 275 9.25 -11.55 16.02
CA ILE A 275 7.86 -11.48 16.50
C ILE A 275 7.78 -10.61 17.76
N LYS A 276 8.66 -10.88 18.74
CA LYS A 276 8.71 -10.09 19.97
C LYS A 276 9.10 -8.63 19.71
N GLU A 277 10.03 -8.40 18.79
CA GLU A 277 10.40 -7.04 18.41
C GLU A 277 9.23 -6.28 17.78
N SER A 278 8.43 -6.94 16.94
CA SER A 278 7.20 -6.37 16.40
C SER A 278 6.21 -5.98 17.52
N GLU A 279 5.98 -6.85 18.49
CA GLU A 279 5.12 -6.57 19.65
C GLU A 279 5.60 -5.35 20.45
N GLU A 280 6.91 -5.24 20.67
CA GLU A 280 7.52 -4.10 21.37
C GLU A 280 7.32 -2.77 20.62
N LEU A 281 7.41 -2.78 19.28
CA LEU A 281 7.14 -1.61 18.44
C LEU A 281 5.67 -1.18 18.51
N ILE A 282 4.72 -2.12 18.37
CA ILE A 282 3.28 -1.83 18.52
C ILE A 282 2.98 -1.26 19.91
N ALA A 283 3.57 -1.83 20.97
CA ALA A 283 3.41 -1.33 22.33
C ALA A 283 4.02 0.07 22.53
N SER A 284 5.05 0.44 21.77
CA SER A 284 5.59 1.80 21.75
C SER A 284 4.58 2.77 21.13
N CYS A 285 3.98 2.39 20.00
CA CYS A 285 2.98 3.22 19.30
C CYS A 285 1.76 3.55 20.17
N GLN A 286 1.30 2.63 21.04
CA GLN A 286 0.19 2.90 21.98
C GLN A 286 0.43 4.09 22.92
N LYS A 287 1.69 4.43 23.19
CA LYS A 287 2.07 5.53 24.09
C LYS A 287 2.07 6.89 23.40
N ILE A 288 1.84 6.93 22.08
CA ILE A 288 1.84 8.15 21.28
C ILE A 288 0.44 8.78 21.36
N SER A 289 0.39 10.03 21.86
CA SER A 289 -0.85 10.81 21.86
C SER A 289 -1.20 11.31 20.45
N PHE A 290 -2.42 11.82 20.28
CA PHE A 290 -2.81 12.41 19.00
C PHE A 290 -1.89 13.59 18.63
N GLU A 291 -1.56 14.43 19.61
CA GLU A 291 -0.71 15.62 19.45
C GLU A 291 0.73 15.27 19.09
N GLU A 292 1.24 14.14 19.58
CA GLU A 292 2.60 13.64 19.31
C GLU A 292 2.67 12.81 18.02
N SER A 293 1.53 12.38 17.47
CA SER A 293 1.50 11.52 16.29
C SER A 293 1.87 12.22 14.98
N PHE A 294 1.80 13.57 14.96
CA PHE A 294 1.88 14.43 13.77
C PHE A 294 0.85 14.10 12.67
N VAL A 295 -0.27 13.46 13.04
CA VAL A 295 -1.40 13.16 12.15
C VAL A 295 -2.31 14.37 12.04
N ASN A 296 -2.68 14.74 10.81
CA ASN A 296 -3.48 15.94 10.53
C ASN A 296 -4.83 15.65 9.85
N ASP A 297 -4.96 14.50 9.19
CA ASP A 297 -6.17 14.08 8.47
C ASP A 297 -6.59 12.65 8.82
N PHE A 298 -7.63 12.18 8.16
CA PHE A 298 -8.28 10.89 8.41
C PHE A 298 -7.75 9.76 7.51
N GLY A 299 -6.89 10.05 6.53
CA GLY A 299 -6.53 9.12 5.44
C GLY A 299 -5.91 7.78 5.89
N LEU A 300 -5.76 6.87 4.94
CA LEU A 300 -5.09 5.58 5.16
C LEU A 300 -3.57 5.75 5.27
N CYS A 301 -2.97 6.51 4.36
CA CYS A 301 -1.53 6.54 4.16
C CYS A 301 -0.80 7.05 5.42
N HIS A 302 -1.25 8.19 5.92
CA HIS A 302 -0.67 8.88 7.06
C HIS A 302 -1.70 9.61 7.92
N GLY A 303 -2.93 9.11 7.94
CA GLY A 303 -4.04 9.63 8.70
C GLY A 303 -4.53 8.70 9.81
N SER A 304 -5.54 9.15 10.54
CA SER A 304 -6.06 8.43 11.71
C SER A 304 -6.73 7.10 11.37
N ALA A 305 -7.39 6.97 10.20
CA ALA A 305 -7.99 5.69 9.80
C ALA A 305 -6.91 4.65 9.50
N GLY A 306 -5.79 5.06 8.89
CA GLY A 306 -4.59 4.25 8.70
C GLY A 306 -4.01 3.68 9.99
N ILE A 307 -4.08 4.44 11.09
CA ILE A 307 -3.65 3.94 12.40
C ILE A 307 -4.65 2.95 12.97
N ALA A 308 -5.96 3.25 12.89
CA ALA A 308 -7.00 2.35 13.38
C ALA A 308 -6.92 0.96 12.73
N ILE A 309 -6.72 0.91 11.40
CA ILE A 309 -6.61 -0.37 10.69
C ILE A 309 -5.33 -1.15 11.04
N GLN A 310 -4.23 -0.46 11.35
CA GLN A 310 -2.99 -1.13 11.78
C GLN A 310 -3.14 -1.77 13.18
N TYR A 311 -3.87 -1.15 14.11
CA TYR A 311 -4.22 -1.81 15.38
C TYR A 311 -5.17 -3.00 15.19
N HIS A 312 -6.09 -2.91 14.24
CA HIS A 312 -6.95 -4.05 13.88
C HIS A 312 -6.12 -5.23 13.37
N LEU A 313 -5.15 -4.99 12.47
CA LEU A 313 -4.23 -6.02 12.01
C LEU A 313 -3.35 -6.58 13.11
N ALA A 314 -2.76 -5.70 13.94
CA ALA A 314 -1.99 -6.11 15.10
C ALA A 314 -2.81 -6.99 16.05
N SER A 315 -4.12 -6.72 16.19
CA SER A 315 -5.00 -7.54 17.02
C SER A 315 -5.14 -8.97 16.50
N LYS A 316 -5.21 -9.13 15.19
CA LYS A 316 -5.28 -10.44 14.53
C LYS A 316 -3.96 -11.21 14.63
N LYS A 317 -2.83 -10.50 14.56
CA LYS A 317 -1.49 -11.10 14.54
C LYS A 317 -0.99 -11.51 15.92
N HIS A 318 -1.10 -10.62 16.90
CA HIS A 318 -0.51 -10.82 18.22
C HIS A 318 -1.46 -11.43 19.26
N GLU A 319 -2.64 -11.91 18.83
CA GLU A 319 -3.71 -12.40 19.72
C GLU A 319 -4.03 -11.43 20.89
N THR A 320 -3.81 -10.14 20.67
CA THR A 320 -3.94 -9.06 21.67
C THR A 320 -4.99 -8.07 21.21
N LEU A 321 -6.04 -7.83 22.01
CA LEU A 321 -7.13 -6.94 21.58
C LEU A 321 -6.75 -5.46 21.76
N PHE A 322 -6.59 -4.74 20.66
CA PHE A 322 -6.35 -3.29 20.65
C PHE A 322 -7.64 -2.47 20.49
N SER A 323 -8.77 -2.96 21.01
CA SER A 323 -10.09 -2.34 20.79
C SER A 323 -10.19 -0.90 21.32
N GLU A 324 -9.53 -0.59 22.44
CA GLU A 324 -9.50 0.76 22.99
C GLU A 324 -8.72 1.73 22.08
N ASP A 325 -7.58 1.29 21.52
CA ASP A 325 -6.79 2.07 20.58
C ASP A 325 -7.54 2.31 19.27
N ILE A 326 -8.18 1.26 18.74
CA ILE A 326 -9.02 1.36 17.53
C ILE A 326 -10.13 2.40 17.76
N GLN A 327 -10.87 2.31 18.87
CA GLN A 327 -11.95 3.24 19.16
C GLN A 327 -11.44 4.68 19.38
N LYS A 328 -10.29 4.86 20.04
CA LYS A 328 -9.65 6.17 20.20
C LYS A 328 -9.38 6.83 18.84
N TRP A 329 -8.82 6.09 17.89
CA TRP A 329 -8.51 6.61 16.56
C TRP A 329 -9.76 6.79 15.69
N LEU A 330 -10.79 5.95 15.84
CA LEU A 330 -12.09 6.18 15.19
C LEU A 330 -12.79 7.45 15.69
N ASN A 331 -12.72 7.76 16.99
CA ASN A 331 -13.22 9.04 17.51
C ASN A 331 -12.48 10.25 16.91
N ILE A 332 -11.20 10.09 16.57
CA ILE A 332 -10.40 11.11 15.87
C ILE A 332 -10.85 11.23 14.41
N VAL A 333 -11.08 10.10 13.71
CA VAL A 333 -11.66 10.07 12.36
C VAL A 333 -12.99 10.83 12.34
N GLU A 334 -13.90 10.54 13.28
CA GLU A 334 -15.19 11.22 13.39
C GLU A 334 -15.02 12.74 13.55
N ARG A 335 -14.07 13.19 14.37
CA ARG A 335 -13.79 14.62 14.55
C ARG A 335 -13.21 15.26 13.29
N GLN A 336 -12.20 14.66 12.67
CA GLN A 336 -11.53 15.19 11.47
C GLN A 336 -12.47 15.24 10.26
N THR A 337 -13.42 14.31 10.19
CA THR A 337 -14.42 14.27 9.11
C THR A 337 -15.68 15.07 9.41
N SER A 338 -15.73 15.82 10.52
CA SER A 338 -16.95 16.50 11.00
C SER A 338 -18.17 15.58 11.03
N ASN A 339 -18.00 14.40 11.63
CA ASN A 339 -18.96 13.30 11.66
C ASN A 339 -19.33 12.79 10.25
N TYR A 340 -18.31 12.49 9.45
CA TYR A 340 -18.42 11.99 8.07
C TYR A 340 -19.16 12.94 7.12
N GLN A 341 -19.05 14.25 7.33
CA GLN A 341 -19.62 15.28 6.46
C GLN A 341 -18.57 15.99 5.59
N GLN A 342 -17.29 15.86 5.93
CA GLN A 342 -16.17 16.49 5.23
C GLN A 342 -15.01 15.51 5.10
N PHE A 343 -14.34 15.52 3.95
CA PHE A 343 -13.25 14.60 3.63
C PHE A 343 -12.08 15.42 3.07
N LEU A 344 -11.26 15.93 3.98
CA LEU A 344 -10.10 16.76 3.67
C LEU A 344 -8.80 16.03 4.00
N ALA A 345 -7.94 15.88 3.00
CA ALA A 345 -6.55 15.43 3.15
C ALA A 345 -5.64 16.62 3.46
N TYR A 346 -4.53 16.38 4.16
CA TYR A 346 -3.58 17.42 4.54
C TYR A 346 -2.23 17.21 3.86
N GLU A 347 -1.88 18.11 2.95
CA GLU A 347 -0.58 18.13 2.28
C GLU A 347 0.06 19.52 2.35
N LYS A 348 1.36 19.58 2.64
CA LYS A 348 2.21 20.79 2.57
C LYS A 348 1.62 22.03 3.27
N GLY A 349 0.98 21.83 4.43
CA GLY A 349 0.45 22.95 5.22
C GLY A 349 -0.99 23.34 4.90
N SER A 350 -1.66 22.60 4.00
CA SER A 350 -3.01 22.95 3.54
C SER A 350 -3.92 21.73 3.44
N TYR A 351 -5.21 21.96 3.71
CA TYR A 351 -6.25 20.96 3.53
C TYR A 351 -6.87 21.08 2.13
N HIS A 352 -7.08 19.95 1.47
CA HIS A 352 -7.73 19.87 0.17
C HIS A 352 -8.71 18.70 0.12
N LEU A 353 -9.69 18.77 -0.78
CA LEU A 353 -10.62 17.67 -1.02
C LEU A 353 -9.88 16.54 -1.71
N GLU A 354 -10.03 15.33 -1.20
CA GLU A 354 -9.47 14.13 -1.80
C GLU A 354 -10.40 12.94 -1.56
N THR A 355 -10.58 12.11 -2.59
CA THR A 355 -11.47 10.94 -2.59
C THR A 355 -10.75 9.63 -2.86
N ASN A 356 -9.46 9.66 -3.17
CA ASN A 356 -8.67 8.46 -3.46
C ASN A 356 -8.51 7.48 -2.28
N LEU A 357 -7.84 6.36 -2.53
CA LEU A 357 -7.67 5.30 -1.53
C LEU A 357 -6.66 5.65 -0.43
N LEU A 358 -5.58 6.36 -0.76
CA LEU A 358 -4.52 6.66 0.21
C LEU A 358 -4.90 7.74 1.21
N GLU A 359 -5.54 8.80 0.75
CA GLU A 359 -5.72 10.03 1.52
C GLU A 359 -7.21 10.42 1.62
N GLY A 360 -8.05 9.86 0.75
CA GLY A 360 -9.44 10.23 0.60
C GLY A 360 -10.46 9.24 1.17
N SER A 361 -11.71 9.51 0.82
CA SER A 361 -12.89 8.80 1.30
C SER A 361 -12.97 7.34 0.85
N VAL A 362 -12.40 6.95 -0.29
CA VAL A 362 -12.32 5.53 -0.72
C VAL A 362 -11.61 4.67 0.32
N GLY A 363 -10.43 5.11 0.79
CA GLY A 363 -9.66 4.38 1.79
C GLY A 363 -10.39 4.26 3.11
N LEU A 364 -11.02 5.36 3.55
CA LEU A 364 -11.86 5.36 4.74
C LEU A 364 -13.04 4.38 4.60
N GLY A 365 -13.71 4.35 3.45
CA GLY A 365 -14.83 3.44 3.19
C GLY A 365 -14.41 1.98 3.32
N LEU A 366 -13.31 1.59 2.69
CA LEU A 366 -12.75 0.24 2.80
C LEU A 366 -12.36 -0.11 4.24
N ILE A 367 -11.71 0.80 4.97
CA ILE A 367 -11.35 0.60 6.38
C ILE A 367 -12.60 0.40 7.25
N LEU A 368 -13.64 1.22 7.09
CA LEU A 368 -14.87 1.08 7.87
C LEU A 368 -15.57 -0.26 7.58
N LEU A 369 -15.61 -0.70 6.32
CA LEU A 369 -16.12 -2.02 5.96
C LEU A 369 -15.31 -3.15 6.61
N THR A 370 -13.97 -3.03 6.65
CA THR A 370 -13.11 -4.03 7.30
C THR A 370 -13.28 -4.05 8.81
N LEU A 371 -13.32 -2.89 9.48
CA LEU A 371 -13.48 -2.81 10.94
C LEU A 371 -14.84 -3.33 11.40
N GLU A 372 -15.88 -3.19 10.58
CA GLU A 372 -17.21 -3.78 10.82
C GLU A 372 -17.29 -5.26 10.42
N ASN A 373 -16.18 -5.88 10.01
CA ASN A 373 -16.10 -7.25 9.49
C ASN A 373 -17.05 -7.53 8.32
N LYS A 374 -17.41 -6.51 7.53
CA LYS A 374 -18.21 -6.66 6.30
C LYS A 374 -17.36 -7.16 5.13
N ILE A 375 -16.07 -6.82 5.11
CA ILE A 375 -15.08 -7.37 4.17
C ILE A 375 -13.83 -7.84 4.91
N ASP A 376 -13.10 -8.79 4.32
CA ASP A 376 -11.82 -9.22 4.87
C ASP A 376 -10.72 -8.15 4.68
N HIS A 377 -9.69 -8.21 5.51
CA HIS A 377 -8.53 -7.31 5.51
C HIS A 377 -7.51 -7.58 4.38
N LYS A 378 -7.62 -8.69 3.63
CA LYS A 378 -6.69 -9.08 2.57
C LYS A 378 -6.46 -8.00 1.51
N TRP A 379 -7.43 -7.12 1.27
CA TRP A 379 -7.24 -6.00 0.33
C TRP A 379 -6.08 -5.08 0.70
N LEU A 380 -5.66 -5.05 1.96
CA LEU A 380 -4.50 -4.29 2.41
C LEU A 380 -3.17 -4.77 1.79
N GLU A 381 -3.15 -5.97 1.17
CA GLU A 381 -2.06 -6.40 0.28
C GLU A 381 -1.79 -5.39 -0.84
N LEU A 382 -2.81 -4.70 -1.36
CA LEU A 382 -2.69 -3.66 -2.40
C LEU A 382 -1.91 -2.41 -1.93
N VAL A 383 -1.79 -2.24 -0.61
CA VAL A 383 -0.95 -1.23 0.04
C VAL A 383 0.19 -1.90 0.82
N ASN A 384 0.68 -3.03 0.31
CA ASN A 384 1.82 -3.77 0.87
C ASN A 384 1.72 -4.06 2.38
N LEU A 385 0.50 -4.27 2.87
CA LEU A 385 0.19 -4.48 4.28
C LEU A 385 -0.63 -5.77 4.44
N HIS A 386 0.06 -6.89 4.62
CA HIS A 386 -0.52 -8.21 4.89
C HIS A 386 -0.06 -8.73 6.24
#